data_AF-A0A954XUF0-F1
#
_entry.id   AF-A0A954XUF0-F1
#
_cell.length_a   1.000
_cell.length_b   1.000
_cell.length_c   1.000
_cell.angle_alpha   90.00
_cell.angle_beta   90.00
_cell.angle_gamma   90.00
#
_symmetry.space_group_name_H-M   'P 1'
#
loop_
_entity.id
_entity.type
_entity.pdbx_description
1 polymer ?
#
loop_
_entity_poly.entity_id
_entity_poly.type
_entity_poly.pdbx_seq_one_letter_code
_entity_poly.pdbx_strand_id
1 'polypeptide(L)' 'MEEQYYFSRAKDENRLLTIAPITDSELEATGEEIENTGGYFLVETTKLDGCDEVRVIAQLPNSDAAIALSRLLNMD' A
#
# COMPACT_ATOMS: atom_id res chain seq x y z
N MET A 1 20.68 4.96 -4.69
CA MET A 1 19.52 5.04 -3.78
C MET A 1 18.32 4.88 -4.68
N GLU A 2 17.57 3.79 -4.55
CA GLU A 2 16.30 3.67 -5.26
C GLU A 2 15.32 4.67 -4.62
N GLU A 3 14.77 5.57 -5.42
CA GLU A 3 13.71 6.48 -4.97
C GLU A 3 12.48 5.63 -4.64
N GLN A 4 12.20 5.48 -3.35
CA GLN A 4 10.98 4.80 -2.90
C GLN A 4 9.81 5.76 -3.10
N TYR A 5 8.92 5.44 -4.03
CA TYR A 5 7.69 6.20 -4.21
C TYR A 5 6.66 5.82 -3.16
N TYR A 6 6.10 6.84 -2.52
CA TYR A 6 5.00 6.69 -1.57
C TYR A 6 3.86 7.59 -2.06
N PHE A 7 2.72 6.99 -2.37
CA PHE A 7 1.50 7.72 -2.74
C PHE A 7 0.42 7.40 -1.74
N SER A 8 -0.34 8.40 -1.28
CA SER A 8 -1.42 8.15 -0.35
C SER A 8 -2.65 9.00 -0.63
N ARG A 9 -3.82 8.48 -0.28
CA ARG A 9 -5.08 9.20 -0.41
C ARG A 9 -6.10 8.71 0.59
N ALA A 10 -6.70 9.63 1.34
CA ALA A 10 -7.85 9.32 2.18
C ALA A 10 -9.06 8.97 1.29
N LYS A 11 -9.67 7.81 1.56
CA LYS A 11 -10.92 7.36 0.95
C LYS A 11 -12.12 7.94 1.70
N ASP A 12 -12.00 8.04 3.03
CA ASP A 12 -12.91 8.72 3.96
C ASP A 12 -12.20 9.02 5.28
N GLU A 13 -12.96 9.36 6.33
CA GLU A 13 -12.45 9.74 7.66
C GLU A 13 -11.63 8.64 8.35
N ASN A 14 -11.90 7.36 8.01
CA ASN A 14 -11.28 6.21 8.68
C ASN A 14 -10.44 5.35 7.74
N ARG A 15 -10.48 5.58 6.42
CA ARG A 15 -9.76 4.74 5.44
C ARG A 15 -8.73 5.52 4.64
N LEU A 16 -7.50 5.01 4.63
CA LEU A 16 -6.37 5.51 3.86
C LEU A 16 -5.95 4.47 2.82
N LEU A 17 -5.84 4.88 1.56
CA LEU A 17 -5.19 4.09 0.52
C LEU A 17 -3.74 4.53 0.41
N THR A 18 -2.83 3.56 0.32
CA THR A 18 -1.40 3.79 0.21
C THR A 18 -0.82 2.90 -0.87
N ILE A 19 0.04 3.46 -1.72
CA ILE A 19 0.91 2.72 -2.63
C ILE A 19 2.35 2.92 -2.14
N ALA A 20 2.98 1.85 -1.68
CA ALA A 20 4.34 1.89 -1.17
C ALA A 20 5.05 0.54 -1.39
N PRO A 21 6.40 0.51 -1.39
CA PRO A 21 7.11 -0.73 -1.12
C PRO A 21 6.72 -1.21 0.28
N ILE A 22 6.20 -2.43 0.39
CA ILE A 22 5.86 -2.99 1.70
C ILE A 22 7.11 -3.66 2.27
N THR A 23 7.33 -3.50 3.56
CA THR A 23 8.36 -4.25 4.28
C THR A 23 7.82 -5.63 4.70
N ASP A 24 8.70 -6.61 4.90
CA ASP A 24 8.30 -7.95 5.37
C ASP A 24 7.48 -7.86 6.67
N SER A 25 7.81 -6.92 7.57
CA SER A 25 7.08 -6.68 8.83
C SER A 25 5.65 -6.16 8.63
N GLU A 26 5.41 -5.37 7.58
CA GLU A 26 4.06 -4.89 7.26
C GLU A 26 3.22 -5.98 6.61
N LEU A 27 3.83 -6.87 5.81
CA LEU A 27 3.16 -8.06 5.27
C LEU A 27 2.74 -9.03 6.38
N GLU A 28 3.62 -9.30 7.34
CA GLU A 28 3.29 -10.13 8.50
C GLU A 28 2.07 -9.59 9.27
N ALA A 29 1.92 -8.26 9.35
CA ALA A 29 0.77 -7.62 10.00
C ALA A 29 -0.56 -7.80 9.23
N THR A 30 -0.51 -8.05 7.92
CA THR A 30 -1.71 -8.37 7.12
C THR A 30 -2.19 -9.80 7.32
N GLY A 31 -1.31 -10.69 7.81
CA GLY A 31 -1.60 -12.12 7.92
C GLY A 31 -1.69 -12.85 6.57
N GLU A 32 -1.31 -12.21 5.46
CA GLU A 32 -1.30 -12.80 4.12
C GLU A 32 0.07 -13.43 3.80
N GLU A 33 0.10 -14.66 3.30
CA GLU A 33 1.31 -15.32 2.80
C GLU A 33 1.59 -14.86 1.35
N ILE A 34 2.41 -13.82 1.19
CA ILE A 34 2.83 -13.32 -0.14
C ILE A 34 4.23 -13.86 -0.47
N GLU A 35 4.33 -14.76 -1.45
CA GLU A 35 5.59 -15.43 -1.82
C GLU A 35 6.64 -14.51 -2.46
N ASN A 36 6.24 -13.33 -2.96
CA ASN A 36 7.13 -12.36 -3.60
C ASN A 36 6.90 -10.97 -3.02
N THR A 37 7.84 -10.49 -2.20
CA THR A 37 7.77 -9.16 -1.55
C THR A 37 8.40 -8.05 -2.40
N GLY A 38 8.88 -8.36 -3.60
CA GLY A 38 9.41 -7.37 -4.53
C GLY A 38 8.32 -6.46 -5.11
N GLY A 39 8.67 -5.17 -5.27
CA GLY A 39 7.83 -4.18 -5.94
C GLY A 39 7.09 -3.25 -4.96
N TYR A 40 5.87 -2.89 -5.32
CA TYR A 40 5.00 -1.96 -4.58
C TYR A 40 3.67 -2.64 -4.30
N PHE A 41 2.94 -2.16 -3.30
CA PHE A 41 1.65 -2.72 -2.92
C PHE A 41 0.66 -1.58 -2.74
N LEU A 42 -0.56 -1.79 -3.25
CA LEU A 42 -1.72 -0.97 -2.88
C LEU A 42 -2.32 -1.59 -1.61
N VAL A 43 -2.32 -0.84 -0.53
CA VAL A 43 -2.90 -1.23 0.75
C VAL A 43 -4.02 -0.28 1.16
N GLU A 44 -5.01 -0.81 1.87
CA GLU A 44 -6.02 -0.03 2.59
C GLU A 44 -5.76 -0.15 4.09
N THR A 45 -5.57 0.98 4.74
CA THR A 45 -5.51 1.09 6.20
C THR A 45 -6.84 1.60 6.71
N THR A 46 -7.49 0.84 7.58
CA THR A 46 -8.71 1.26 8.27
C THR A 46 -8.40 1.54 9.74
N LYS A 47 -8.63 2.78 10.16
CA LYS A 47 -8.54 3.18 11.57
C LYS A 47 -9.75 2.63 12.32
N LEU A 48 -9.52 1.72 13.25
CA LEU A 48 -10.50 1.23 14.22
C LEU A 48 -10.09 1.72 15.60
N ASP A 49 -11.04 1.83 16.54
CA ASP A 49 -10.80 2.33 17.89
C ASP A 49 -9.71 1.51 18.62
N GLY A 50 -8.47 2.00 18.56
CA GLY A 50 -7.30 1.40 19.21
C GLY A 50 -6.48 0.42 18.36
N CYS A 51 -6.81 0.19 17.09
CA CYS A 51 -6.04 -0.68 16.19
C CYS A 51 -6.17 -0.24 14.73
N ASP A 52 -5.07 -0.23 13.98
CA ASP A 52 -5.09 -0.01 12.54
C ASP A 52 -5.15 -1.37 11.84
N GLU A 53 -6.19 -1.60 11.03
CA GLU A 53 -6.29 -2.78 10.17
C GLU A 53 -5.66 -2.47 8.81
N VAL A 54 -4.69 -3.28 8.37
CA VAL A 54 -4.03 -3.13 7.07
C VAL A 54 -4.42 -4.31 6.18
N ARG A 55 -4.86 -4.00 4.96
CA ARG A 55 -5.25 -4.99 3.96
C ARG A 55 -4.53 -4.75 2.65
N VAL A 56 -3.95 -5.80 2.05
CA VAL A 56 -3.41 -5.73 0.69
C VAL A 56 -4.56 -5.81 -0.32
N ILE A 57 -4.61 -4.85 -1.25
CA ILE A 57 -5.58 -4.84 -2.35
C ILE A 57 -4.93 -5.40 -3.62
N ALA A 58 -3.68 -5.01 -3.89
CA ALA A 58 -2.97 -5.43 -5.09
C ALA A 58 -1.45 -5.33 -4.91
N GLN A 59 -0.72 -6.23 -5.58
CA GLN A 59 0.71 -6.11 -5.80
C GLN A 59 1.00 -5.43 -7.15
N LEU A 60 2.02 -4.59 -7.17
CA LEU A 60 2.48 -3.82 -8.32
C LEU A 60 3.95 -4.19 -8.57
N PRO A 61 4.29 -4.72 -9.76
CA PRO A 61 5.59 -5.35 -9.98
C PRO A 61 6.77 -4.38 -10.04
N ASN A 62 6.54 -3.07 -10.22
CA ASN A 62 7.57 -2.06 -10.36
C ASN A 62 7.05 -0.64 -10.10
N SER A 63 7.95 0.34 -10.11
CA SER A 63 7.64 1.77 -9.91
C SER A 63 6.75 2.35 -11.00
N ASP A 64 6.88 1.94 -12.25
CA ASP A 64 6.03 2.43 -13.35
C ASP A 64 4.56 2.05 -13.12
N ALA A 65 4.29 0.83 -12.63
CA ALA A 65 2.96 0.40 -12.25
C ALA A 65 2.41 1.20 -11.05
N ALA A 66 3.26 1.50 -10.06
CA ALA A 66 2.90 2.34 -8.92
C ALA A 66 2.52 3.77 -9.34
N ILE A 67 3.35 4.40 -10.19
CA ILE A 67 3.11 5.75 -10.72
C ILE A 67 1.87 5.78 -11.62
N ALA A 68 1.66 4.76 -12.45
CA ALA A 68 0.50 4.70 -13.33
C ALA A 68 -0.79 4.58 -12.51
N LEU A 69 -0.79 3.73 -11.47
CA LEU A 69 -1.95 3.55 -10.61
C LEU A 69 -2.21 4.77 -9.72
N SER A 70 -1.17 5.41 -9.17
CA SER A 70 -1.35 6.64 -8.37
C SER A 70 -2.04 7.73 -9.18
N ARG A 71 -1.66 7.90 -10.45
CA ARG A 71 -2.33 8.82 -11.38
C ARG A 71 -3.80 8.45 -11.64
N LEU A 72 -4.10 7.17 -11.85
CA LEU A 72 -5.49 6.70 -12.05
C LEU A 72 -6.35 6.95 -10.81
N LEU A 73 -5.78 6.75 -9.63
CA LEU A 73 -6.45 6.93 -8.35
C LEU A 73 -6.35 8.38 -7.82
N ASN A 74 -5.71 9.29 -8.56
CA ASN A 74 -5.40 10.66 -8.14
C ASN A 74 -4.81 10.73 -6.71
N MET A 75 -3.73 9.98 -6.50
CA MET A 75 -2.95 9.95 -5.26
C MET A 75 -1.69 10.81 -5.45
N ASP A 76 -1.28 11.49 -4.38
CA ASP A 76 -0.13 12.40 -4.36
C ASP A 76 1.02 11.82 -3.52
#